data_AF-A0A8J7PG79-F1
#
_entry.id   AF-A0A8J7PG79-F1
#
_cell.length_a   1.000
_cell.length_b   1.000
_cell.length_c   1.000
_cell.angle_alpha   90.00
_cell.angle_beta   90.00
_cell.angle_gamma   90.00
#
_symmetry.space_group_name_H-M   'P 1'
#
loop_
_entity.id
_entity.type
_entity.pdbx_description
1 polymer ?
#
loop_
_entity_poly.entity_id
_entity_poly.type
_entity_poly.pdbx_seq_one_letter_code
_entity_poly.pdbx_strand_id
1 'polypeptide(L)'
;MFVWSDRKSQLDDKERLEQIIGSSDGLNQRAMGLFPHPKEEAPRRVDFASQIKCRQLLVNIEGNEETCVLRLISQRNKSRAAVLILRGRVLGCIYGRKEHDGNLIQLMGQEAFQRVRLEILSSDTIIDTYKVDDKTAIAASAIFHGELYQPHSTETVKETLDFSLNHLLESSMPGTIVLNENIDNAAIIYIFKGKIHGVFSFEEGWLDNSREAIEKLFLKLGHPEVQASKLLACNIWELKQFTFSVTGLEETPLSASHSQLPVSSGVDYNELEHLRNDKQEHGLSATLKDREREREEPTRFVPGSSNNRVSQSYWKNKNENL
;
A
#
# COMPACT_ATOMS: atom_id res chain seq x y z
N MET A 1 33.18 28.46 -6.93
CA MET A 1 33.74 27.85 -5.70
C MET A 1 32.65 27.81 -4.63
N PHE A 2 31.78 26.80 -4.63
CA PHE A 2 30.78 26.53 -3.58
C PHE A 2 30.30 25.07 -3.74
N VAL A 3 31.04 24.11 -3.16
CA VAL A 3 30.69 22.67 -3.17
C VAL A 3 31.00 22.03 -1.79
N TRP A 4 31.02 22.82 -0.71
CA TRP A 4 31.38 22.33 0.62
C TRP A 4 30.23 22.29 1.63
N SER A 5 29.09 22.96 1.36
CA SER A 5 27.92 22.93 2.26
C SER A 5 27.07 21.67 2.07
N ASP A 6 26.90 21.18 0.84
CA ASP A 6 26.01 20.05 0.54
C ASP A 6 26.49 18.73 1.15
N ARG A 7 27.79 18.41 1.06
CA ARG A 7 28.32 17.15 1.61
C ARG A 7 28.15 17.03 3.13
N LYS A 8 28.25 18.14 3.86
CA LYS A 8 28.12 18.16 5.31
C LYS A 8 26.67 18.00 5.76
N SER A 9 25.74 18.65 5.07
CA SER A 9 24.29 18.46 5.28
C SER A 9 23.84 17.04 4.92
N GLN A 10 24.45 16.45 3.89
CA GLN A 10 24.14 15.09 3.43
C GLN A 10 24.55 14.01 4.44
N LEU A 11 25.72 14.16 5.07
CA LEU A 11 26.19 13.26 6.13
C LEU A 11 25.31 13.38 7.39
N ASP A 12 24.98 14.61 7.83
CA ASP A 12 24.14 14.86 9.00
C ASP A 12 22.74 14.24 8.85
N ASP A 13 22.09 14.42 7.70
CA ASP A 13 20.76 13.84 7.47
C ASP A 13 20.77 12.31 7.23
N LYS A 14 21.87 11.75 6.71
CA LYS A 14 22.03 10.28 6.65
C LYS A 14 22.16 9.71 8.06
N GLU A 15 23.02 10.31 8.89
CA GLU A 15 23.17 9.94 10.29
C GLU A 15 21.86 10.11 11.06
N ARG A 16 21.06 11.15 10.78
CA ARG A 16 19.72 11.33 11.36
C ARG A 16 18.73 10.25 10.92
N LEU A 17 18.72 9.86 9.65
CA LEU A 17 17.89 8.75 9.18
C LEU A 17 18.30 7.45 9.86
N GLU A 18 19.60 7.16 9.93
CA GLU A 18 20.13 5.99 10.63
C GLU A 18 19.83 6.02 12.13
N GLN A 19 19.83 7.20 12.77
CA GLN A 19 19.39 7.36 14.16
C GLN A 19 17.89 7.13 14.33
N ILE A 20 17.05 7.63 13.42
CA ILE A 20 15.60 7.41 13.45
C ILE A 20 15.25 5.94 13.15
N ILE A 21 16.02 5.28 12.29
CA ILE A 21 15.85 3.88 11.91
C ILE A 21 16.42 2.94 12.98
N GLY A 22 17.59 3.26 13.52
CA GLY A 22 18.32 2.49 14.52
C GLY A 22 17.80 2.66 15.95
N SER A 23 17.03 3.71 16.24
CA SER A 23 16.21 3.75 17.45
C SER A 23 15.04 2.78 17.30
N SER A 24 15.22 1.53 17.72
CA SER A 24 14.17 0.51 17.83
C SER A 24 12.95 1.02 18.60
N ASP A 25 13.16 1.96 19.54
CA ASP A 25 12.22 2.62 20.45
C ASP A 25 11.07 3.44 19.81
N GLY A 26 10.70 3.18 18.55
CA GLY A 26 9.46 3.73 18.03
C GLY A 26 9.20 3.50 16.55
N LEU A 27 9.89 2.59 15.87
CA LEU A 27 9.45 2.16 14.54
C LEU A 27 8.35 1.10 14.64
N ASN A 28 8.52 0.18 15.59
CA ASN A 28 7.57 -0.86 15.97
C ASN A 28 6.26 -0.31 16.58
N GLN A 29 6.27 0.86 17.22
CA GLN A 29 5.08 1.51 17.79
C GLN A 29 4.33 2.43 16.84
N ARG A 30 4.87 2.66 15.64
CA ARG A 30 4.35 3.69 14.72
C ARG A 30 3.78 3.06 13.48
N ALA A 31 2.78 3.71 12.92
CA ALA A 31 2.14 3.29 11.68
C ALA A 31 3.10 3.16 10.46
N MET A 32 4.28 3.77 10.55
CA MET A 32 5.38 3.58 9.59
C MET A 32 5.93 2.16 9.56
N GLY A 33 5.94 1.46 10.71
CA GLY A 33 6.43 0.08 10.80
C GLY A 33 5.55 -0.93 10.08
N LEU A 34 4.31 -0.57 9.75
CA LEU A 34 3.39 -1.44 9.03
C LEU A 34 3.76 -1.64 7.55
N PHE A 35 4.65 -0.79 7.02
CA PHE A 35 5.09 -0.89 5.64
C PHE A 35 6.23 -1.90 5.51
N PRO A 36 6.32 -2.64 4.39
CA PRO A 36 7.45 -3.53 4.14
C PRO A 36 8.76 -2.78 4.28
N HIS A 37 9.72 -3.37 4.99
CA HIS A 37 11.05 -2.79 5.15
C HIS A 37 11.97 -3.12 3.95
N PRO A 38 13.02 -2.35 3.66
CA PRO A 38 13.95 -2.71 2.60
C PRO A 38 14.63 -4.06 2.90
N LYS A 39 14.66 -4.99 1.93
CA LYS A 39 15.33 -6.31 2.06
C LYS A 39 16.84 -6.16 2.01
N GLU A 40 17.36 -5.52 0.97
CA GLU A 40 18.76 -5.14 0.82
C GLU A 40 18.86 -3.93 -0.14
N GLU A 41 19.34 -2.81 0.37
CA GLU A 41 20.12 -1.74 -0.28
C GLU A 41 20.18 -0.60 0.74
N ALA A 42 21.35 0.03 0.90
CA ALA A 42 21.46 1.29 1.62
C ALA A 42 20.34 2.22 1.12
N PRO A 43 19.61 2.92 2.02
CA PRO A 43 18.48 3.75 1.63
C PRO A 43 18.89 4.61 0.44
N ARG A 44 18.17 4.48 -0.70
CA ARG A 44 18.39 5.34 -1.86
C ARG A 44 17.80 6.69 -1.52
N ARG A 45 18.53 7.43 -0.69
CA ARG A 45 18.18 8.79 -0.34
C ARG A 45 18.28 9.64 -1.61
N VAL A 46 17.14 10.11 -2.07
CA VAL A 46 17.12 11.12 -3.12
C VAL A 46 17.17 12.47 -2.44
N ASP A 47 18.35 13.11 -2.47
CA ASP A 47 18.56 14.44 -1.92
C ASP A 47 17.81 15.48 -2.76
N PHE A 48 16.64 15.86 -2.27
CA PHE A 48 15.78 16.85 -2.89
C PHE A 48 15.98 18.23 -2.28
N ALA A 49 17.13 18.83 -2.58
CA ALA A 49 17.29 20.28 -2.42
C ALA A 49 16.31 21.12 -3.27
N SER A 50 15.44 20.51 -4.09
CA SER A 50 14.46 21.23 -4.92
C SER A 50 13.17 20.44 -5.12
N GLN A 51 12.02 21.10 -4.94
CA GLN A 51 10.67 20.59 -5.26
C GLN A 51 10.55 19.97 -6.67
N ILE A 52 11.33 20.49 -7.63
CA ILE A 52 11.39 20.00 -9.01
C ILE A 52 11.83 18.54 -9.07
N LYS A 53 12.86 18.18 -8.29
CA LYS A 53 13.37 16.81 -8.25
C LYS A 53 12.38 15.86 -7.58
N CYS A 54 11.65 16.29 -6.53
CA CYS A 54 10.57 15.48 -5.93
C CYS A 54 9.49 15.16 -6.97
N ARG A 55 9.05 16.17 -7.73
CA ARG A 55 8.06 15.97 -8.79
C ARG A 55 8.58 15.03 -9.87
N GLN A 56 9.84 15.16 -10.27
CA GLN A 56 10.48 14.23 -11.22
C GLN A 56 10.51 12.81 -10.67
N LEU A 57 10.79 12.61 -9.38
CA LEU A 57 10.71 11.28 -8.77
C LEU A 57 9.30 10.70 -8.85
N LEU A 58 8.27 11.45 -8.47
CA LEU A 58 6.89 10.97 -8.55
C LEU A 58 6.49 10.62 -9.99
N VAL A 59 6.90 11.44 -10.96
CA VAL A 59 6.70 11.16 -12.40
C VAL A 59 7.46 9.91 -12.83
N ASN A 60 8.69 9.71 -12.37
CA ASN A 60 9.49 8.53 -12.71
C ASN A 60 8.91 7.26 -12.08
N ILE A 61 8.43 7.33 -10.84
CA ILE A 61 7.77 6.21 -10.16
C ILE A 61 6.51 5.80 -10.93
N GLU A 62 5.67 6.76 -11.30
CA GLU A 62 4.43 6.50 -12.04
C GLU A 62 4.72 6.02 -13.46
N GLY A 63 5.59 6.71 -14.19
CA GLY A 63 5.90 6.42 -15.60
C GLY A 63 6.71 5.14 -15.83
N ASN A 64 7.54 4.73 -14.87
CA ASN A 64 8.27 3.46 -14.94
C ASN A 64 7.53 2.31 -14.26
N GLU A 65 6.29 2.54 -13.80
CA GLU A 65 5.49 1.57 -13.06
C GLU A 65 6.28 0.95 -11.89
N GLU A 66 6.97 1.77 -11.09
CA GLU A 66 7.78 1.25 -9.99
C GLU A 66 6.90 0.77 -8.82
N THR A 67 7.26 -0.38 -8.24
CA THR A 67 6.75 -0.84 -6.94
C THR A 67 7.75 -0.48 -5.86
N CYS A 68 7.34 0.41 -4.95
CA CYS A 68 8.22 0.95 -3.93
C CYS A 68 7.43 1.43 -2.71
N VAL A 69 8.17 1.76 -1.65
CA VAL A 69 7.64 2.55 -0.54
C VAL A 69 8.32 3.90 -0.57
N LEU A 70 7.54 4.96 -0.41
CA LEU A 70 8.00 6.32 -0.18
C LEU A 70 7.83 6.63 1.30
N ARG A 71 8.92 6.97 1.98
CA ARG A 71 8.94 7.43 3.37
C ARG A 71 9.22 8.92 3.41
N LEU A 72 8.52 9.60 4.30
CA LEU A 72 8.59 11.02 4.46
C LEU A 72 8.69 11.36 5.95
N ILE A 73 9.63 12.22 6.31
CA ILE A 73 9.86 12.65 7.70
C ILE A 73 10.09 14.16 7.70
N SER A 74 9.21 14.93 8.34
CA SER A 74 9.45 16.35 8.62
C SER A 74 9.69 16.56 10.11
N GLN A 75 10.91 16.98 10.45
CA GLN A 75 11.25 17.28 11.84
C GLN A 75 10.54 18.54 12.33
N ARG A 76 10.42 19.56 11.48
CA ARG A 76 9.75 20.83 11.82
C ARG A 76 8.27 20.62 12.12
N ASN A 77 7.58 19.89 11.25
CA ASN A 77 6.14 19.64 11.41
C ASN A 77 5.84 18.49 12.38
N LYS A 78 6.88 17.79 12.85
CA LYS A 78 6.79 16.58 13.69
C LYS A 78 5.86 15.53 13.07
N SER A 79 6.03 15.34 11.77
CA SER A 79 5.21 14.45 10.96
C SER A 79 6.05 13.37 10.30
N ARG A 80 5.39 12.25 10.03
CA ARG A 80 5.94 11.11 9.31
C ARG A 80 4.85 10.53 8.43
N ALA A 81 5.23 10.07 7.25
CA ALA A 81 4.32 9.38 6.37
C ALA A 81 5.01 8.28 5.58
N ALA A 82 4.23 7.27 5.23
CA ALA A 82 4.65 6.19 4.36
C ALA A 82 3.57 5.98 3.29
N VAL A 83 4.03 5.77 2.07
CA VAL A 83 3.20 5.54 0.89
C VAL A 83 3.66 4.24 0.23
N LEU A 84 2.76 3.27 0.14
CA LEU A 84 2.96 2.03 -0.58
C LEU A 84 2.50 2.26 -2.01
N ILE A 85 3.42 2.10 -2.95
CA ILE A 85 3.19 2.30 -4.37
C ILE A 85 3.36 0.94 -5.05
N LEU A 86 2.31 0.51 -5.77
CA LEU A 86 2.32 -0.70 -6.59
C LEU A 86 2.22 -0.28 -8.05
N ARG A 87 3.24 -0.62 -8.84
CA ARG A 87 3.29 -0.33 -10.27
C ARG A 87 2.94 1.12 -10.62
N GLY A 88 3.61 2.06 -9.95
CA GLY A 88 3.43 3.48 -10.19
C GLY A 88 2.12 4.09 -9.65
N ARG A 89 1.30 3.32 -8.93
CA ARG A 89 0.04 3.80 -8.32
C ARG A 89 0.08 3.69 -6.81
N VAL A 90 -0.47 4.68 -6.12
CA VAL A 90 -0.58 4.64 -4.66
C VAL A 90 -1.60 3.58 -4.27
N LEU A 91 -1.18 2.60 -3.49
CA LEU A 91 -2.01 1.52 -2.99
C LEU A 91 -2.33 1.69 -1.50
N GLY A 92 -1.44 2.28 -0.72
CA GLY A 92 -1.67 2.53 0.70
C GLY A 92 -0.92 3.76 1.15
N CYS A 93 -1.47 4.52 2.10
CA CYS A 93 -0.80 5.69 2.63
C CYS A 93 -1.18 5.88 4.08
N ILE A 94 -0.20 6.19 4.93
CA ILE A 94 -0.43 6.67 6.30
C ILE A 94 0.35 7.96 6.49
N TYR A 95 -0.31 8.93 7.11
CA TYR A 95 0.28 10.18 7.53
C TYR A 95 0.03 10.38 9.01
N GLY A 96 1.09 10.64 9.78
CA GLY A 96 1.02 10.92 11.21
C GLY A 96 1.66 12.27 11.51
N ARG A 97 1.05 13.07 12.39
CA ARG A 97 1.60 14.34 12.88
C ARG A 97 1.30 14.55 14.35
N LYS A 98 2.31 14.93 15.14
CA LYS A 98 2.12 15.33 16.53
C LYS A 98 1.80 16.83 16.60
N GLU A 99 0.65 17.16 17.18
CA GLU A 99 0.20 18.53 17.40
C GLU A 99 0.84 19.17 18.64
N HIS A 100 0.61 20.47 18.82
CA HIS A 100 1.22 21.26 19.90
C HIS A 100 0.73 20.87 21.29
N ASP A 101 -0.52 20.42 21.40
CA ASP A 101 -1.14 19.88 22.62
C ASP A 101 -0.68 18.44 22.93
N GLY A 102 0.15 17.85 22.07
CA GLY A 102 0.64 16.48 22.20
C GLY A 102 -0.25 15.45 21.54
N ASN A 103 -1.41 15.83 20.99
CA ASN A 103 -2.30 14.92 20.27
C ASN A 103 -1.64 14.42 18.99
N LEU A 104 -1.91 13.16 18.65
CA LEU A 104 -1.42 12.54 17.42
C LEU A 104 -2.55 12.49 16.40
N ILE A 105 -2.41 13.23 15.31
CA ILE A 105 -3.27 13.07 14.14
C ILE A 105 -2.71 11.94 13.29
N GLN A 106 -3.56 10.97 12.96
CA GLN A 106 -3.25 9.91 12.00
C GLN A 106 -4.33 9.87 10.92
N LEU A 107 -3.90 9.96 9.67
CA LEU A 107 -4.73 9.89 8.48
C LEU A 107 -4.31 8.68 7.65
N MET A 108 -5.23 8.13 6.88
CA MET A 108 -4.96 6.99 5.99
C MET A 108 -5.51 7.25 4.57
N GLY A 109 -5.01 6.47 3.60
CA GLY A 109 -5.51 6.47 2.23
C GLY A 109 -5.28 7.79 1.49
N GLN A 110 -6.25 8.19 0.66
CA GLN A 110 -6.14 9.36 -0.20
C GLN A 110 -6.00 10.67 0.59
N GLU A 111 -6.69 10.81 1.73
CA GLU A 111 -6.58 11.99 2.60
C GLU A 111 -5.16 12.13 3.17
N ALA A 112 -4.55 11.02 3.61
CA ALA A 112 -3.17 11.00 4.03
C ALA A 112 -2.23 11.44 2.90
N PHE A 113 -2.46 10.93 1.69
CA PHE A 113 -1.61 11.27 0.55
C PHE A 113 -1.73 12.75 0.15
N GLN A 114 -2.91 13.36 0.27
CA GLN A 114 -3.07 14.80 0.08
C GLN A 114 -2.18 15.60 1.03
N ARG A 115 -2.07 15.18 2.30
CA ARG A 115 -1.13 15.81 3.26
C ARG A 115 0.32 15.57 2.88
N VAL A 116 0.67 14.35 2.47
CA VAL A 116 2.01 14.01 1.97
C VAL A 116 2.41 14.93 0.81
N ARG A 117 1.52 15.16 -0.15
CA ARG A 117 1.79 16.04 -1.30
C ARG A 117 2.12 17.48 -0.88
N LEU A 118 1.43 18.01 0.13
CA LEU A 118 1.72 19.34 0.67
C LEU A 118 3.08 19.37 1.38
N GLU A 119 3.42 18.29 2.08
CA GLU A 119 4.65 18.23 2.87
C GLU A 119 5.90 17.97 2.03
N ILE A 120 5.78 17.24 0.91
CA ILE A 120 6.85 17.08 -0.09
C ILE A 120 7.35 18.44 -0.62
N LEU A 121 6.52 19.49 -0.55
CA LEU A 121 6.91 20.84 -0.96
C LEU A 121 7.79 21.56 0.06
N SER A 122 7.88 21.04 1.29
CA SER A 122 8.67 21.65 2.36
C SER A 122 10.15 21.28 2.23
N SER A 123 11.03 22.27 2.39
CA SER A 123 12.48 22.11 2.23
C SER A 123 13.17 21.35 3.38
N ASP A 124 12.44 21.09 4.47
CA ASP A 124 12.93 20.43 5.68
C ASP A 124 12.49 18.97 5.80
N THR A 125 11.90 18.45 4.73
CA THR A 125 11.30 17.14 4.71
C THR A 125 12.25 16.15 4.06
N ILE A 126 12.61 15.13 4.83
CA ILE A 126 13.45 14.04 4.37
C ILE A 126 12.56 13.05 3.63
N ILE A 127 12.91 12.77 2.38
CA ILE A 127 12.23 11.78 1.54
C ILE A 127 13.20 10.63 1.29
N ASP A 128 12.73 9.42 1.56
CA ASP A 128 13.43 8.18 1.29
C ASP A 128 12.54 7.27 0.45
N THR A 129 13.11 6.54 -0.49
CA THR A 129 12.38 5.57 -1.28
C THR A 129 13.20 4.31 -1.47
N TYR A 130 12.53 3.17 -1.41
CA TYR A 130 13.16 1.88 -1.59
C TYR A 130 12.20 0.93 -2.31
N LYS A 131 12.78 0.05 -3.12
CA LYS A 131 12.03 -0.92 -3.89
C LYS A 131 11.51 -2.02 -3.00
N VAL A 132 10.31 -2.51 -3.32
CA VAL A 132 9.69 -3.66 -2.70
C VAL A 132 9.19 -4.56 -3.82
N ASP A 133 9.23 -5.87 -3.62
CA ASP A 133 8.68 -6.80 -4.60
C ASP A 133 7.14 -6.71 -4.66
N ASP A 134 6.58 -6.86 -5.87
CA ASP A 134 5.13 -6.80 -6.11
C ASP A 134 4.34 -7.70 -5.14
N LYS A 135 4.87 -8.89 -4.83
CA LYS A 135 4.15 -9.89 -4.02
C LYS A 135 4.03 -9.42 -2.57
N THR A 136 5.12 -8.89 -2.00
CA THR A 136 5.10 -8.28 -0.67
C THR A 136 4.24 -7.02 -0.64
N ALA A 137 4.30 -6.16 -1.67
CA ALA A 137 3.43 -4.98 -1.74
C ALA A 137 1.94 -5.35 -1.80
N ILE A 138 1.59 -6.36 -2.60
CA ILE A 138 0.22 -6.90 -2.69
C ILE A 138 -0.22 -7.48 -1.33
N ALA A 139 0.60 -8.27 -0.67
CA ALA A 139 0.29 -8.81 0.66
C ALA A 139 0.10 -7.69 1.70
N ALA A 140 1.01 -6.71 1.74
CA ALA A 140 0.97 -5.57 2.65
C ALA A 140 -0.27 -4.70 2.45
N SER A 141 -0.85 -4.70 1.26
CA SER A 141 -2.07 -3.94 0.99
C SER A 141 -3.28 -4.40 1.80
N ALA A 142 -3.26 -5.64 2.31
CA ALA A 142 -4.29 -6.16 3.21
C ALA A 142 -4.39 -5.35 4.53
N ILE A 143 -3.33 -4.67 4.96
CA ILE A 143 -3.36 -3.78 6.12
C ILE A 143 -4.32 -2.59 5.89
N PHE A 144 -4.42 -2.11 4.65
CA PHE A 144 -5.20 -0.92 4.31
C PHE A 144 -6.61 -1.24 3.84
N HIS A 145 -6.75 -2.33 3.08
CA HIS A 145 -7.99 -2.65 2.36
C HIS A 145 -8.58 -4.01 2.74
N GLY A 146 -7.89 -4.76 3.60
CA GLY A 146 -8.28 -6.11 3.98
C GLY A 146 -9.30 -6.15 5.10
N GLU A 147 -10.01 -7.26 5.17
CA GLU A 147 -10.88 -7.62 6.27
C GLU A 147 -10.05 -8.26 7.38
N LEU A 148 -10.30 -7.84 8.62
CA LEU A 148 -9.63 -8.39 9.78
C LEU A 148 -10.22 -9.74 10.15
N TYR A 149 -9.35 -10.68 10.50
CA TYR A 149 -9.78 -11.88 11.20
C TYR A 149 -10.21 -11.50 12.61
N GLN A 150 -11.45 -11.87 12.96
CA GLN A 150 -11.94 -11.74 14.33
C GLN A 150 -11.71 -13.09 15.01
N PRO A 151 -10.78 -13.18 15.99
CA PRO A 151 -10.59 -14.41 16.73
C PRO A 151 -11.88 -14.76 17.47
N HIS A 152 -12.21 -16.05 17.53
CA HIS A 152 -13.32 -16.48 18.38
C HIS A 152 -12.91 -16.31 19.85
N SER A 153 -13.86 -15.96 20.72
CA SER A 153 -13.58 -15.65 22.13
C SER A 153 -12.97 -16.82 22.94
N THR A 154 -12.97 -18.02 22.39
CA THR A 154 -12.43 -19.24 23.00
C THR A 154 -11.06 -19.65 22.47
N GLU A 155 -10.58 -19.05 21.37
CA GLU A 155 -9.31 -19.42 20.74
C GLU A 155 -8.14 -18.81 21.52
N THR A 156 -7.11 -19.62 21.72
CA THR A 156 -5.82 -19.12 22.21
C THR A 156 -5.13 -18.29 21.12
N VAL A 157 -4.19 -17.43 21.51
CA VAL A 157 -3.42 -16.60 20.58
C VAL A 157 -2.66 -17.48 19.57
N LYS A 158 -2.13 -18.62 20.01
CA LYS A 158 -1.44 -19.57 19.13
C LYS A 158 -2.40 -20.19 18.11
N GLU A 159 -3.58 -20.63 18.54
CA GLU A 159 -4.60 -21.15 17.63
C GLU A 159 -5.05 -20.09 16.62
N THR A 160 -5.14 -18.82 17.04
CA THR A 160 -5.45 -17.69 16.14
C THR A 160 -4.37 -17.52 15.07
N LEU A 161 -3.08 -17.63 15.44
CA LEU A 161 -1.97 -17.58 14.49
C LEU A 161 -2.04 -18.75 13.50
N ASP A 162 -2.17 -19.97 14.01
CA ASP A 162 -2.19 -21.19 13.18
C ASP A 162 -3.39 -21.17 12.23
N PHE A 163 -4.56 -20.76 12.71
CA PHE A 163 -5.76 -20.59 11.90
C PHE A 163 -5.55 -19.54 10.79
N SER A 164 -5.06 -18.36 11.16
CA SER A 164 -4.83 -17.26 10.20
C SER A 164 -3.82 -17.66 9.12
N LEU A 165 -2.73 -18.32 9.53
CA LEU A 165 -1.69 -18.79 8.64
C LEU A 165 -2.20 -19.87 7.68
N ASN A 166 -2.92 -20.88 8.19
CA ASN A 166 -3.52 -21.93 7.37
C ASN A 166 -4.54 -21.35 6.39
N HIS A 167 -5.45 -20.52 6.86
CA HIS A 167 -6.49 -19.94 6.02
C HIS A 167 -5.90 -19.06 4.91
N LEU A 168 -4.89 -18.23 5.18
CA LEU A 168 -4.24 -17.41 4.15
C LEU A 168 -3.45 -18.27 3.14
N LEU A 169 -2.83 -19.35 3.60
CA LEU A 169 -2.11 -20.27 2.72
C LEU A 169 -3.04 -21.10 1.82
N GLU A 170 -4.20 -21.53 2.34
CA GLU A 170 -5.19 -22.31 1.59
C GLU A 170 -6.01 -21.44 0.63
N SER A 171 -6.49 -20.27 1.10
CA SER A 171 -7.33 -19.39 0.29
C SER A 171 -6.61 -18.73 -0.88
N SER A 172 -5.26 -18.74 -0.89
CA SER A 172 -4.42 -18.08 -1.88
C SER A 172 -4.62 -16.56 -1.99
N MET A 173 -5.37 -15.96 -1.08
CA MET A 173 -5.63 -14.52 -1.01
C MET A 173 -4.40 -13.76 -0.50
N PRO A 174 -4.22 -12.48 -0.87
CA PRO A 174 -3.27 -11.64 -0.16
C PRO A 174 -3.68 -11.47 1.29
N GLY A 175 -2.71 -11.56 2.19
CA GLY A 175 -2.92 -11.31 3.60
C GLY A 175 -1.66 -10.88 4.30
N THR A 176 -1.86 -10.19 5.41
CA THR A 176 -0.80 -9.81 6.33
C THR A 176 -1.16 -10.25 7.73
N ILE A 177 -0.21 -10.88 8.41
CA ILE A 177 -0.30 -11.18 9.84
C ILE A 177 0.71 -10.30 10.56
N VAL A 178 0.26 -9.58 11.57
CA VAL A 178 1.06 -8.75 12.47
C VAL A 178 1.10 -9.46 13.82
N LEU A 179 2.31 -9.72 14.30
CA LEU A 179 2.58 -10.22 15.64
C LEU A 179 2.97 -9.03 16.51
N ASN A 180 2.26 -8.86 17.61
CA ASN A 180 2.46 -7.78 18.56
C ASN A 180 3.01 -8.33 19.88
N GLU A 181 3.82 -7.52 20.55
CA GLU A 181 4.21 -7.70 21.95
C GLU A 181 3.72 -6.49 22.75
N ASN A 182 2.62 -6.67 23.47
CA ASN A 182 1.87 -5.59 24.12
C ASN A 182 1.37 -4.51 23.12
N ILE A 183 2.05 -3.36 23.05
CA ILE A 183 1.68 -2.21 22.21
C ILE A 183 2.56 -2.15 20.96
N ASP A 184 3.63 -2.94 20.91
CA ASP A 184 4.67 -2.86 19.91
C ASP A 184 4.49 -3.94 18.85
N ASN A 185 4.68 -3.60 17.58
CA ASN A 185 4.75 -4.60 16.52
C ASN A 185 6.07 -5.38 16.66
N ALA A 186 6.00 -6.68 16.91
CA ALA A 186 7.17 -7.55 17.00
C ALA A 186 7.59 -8.10 15.62
N ALA A 187 6.61 -8.47 14.79
CA ALA A 187 6.87 -8.96 13.44
C ALA A 187 5.69 -8.79 12.47
N ILE A 188 5.99 -8.81 11.18
CA ILE A 188 5.00 -8.78 10.10
C ILE A 188 5.28 -9.90 9.11
N ILE A 189 4.24 -10.66 8.77
CA ILE A 189 4.25 -11.77 7.84
C ILE A 189 3.39 -11.42 6.62
N TYR A 190 3.97 -11.54 5.43
CA TYR A 190 3.34 -11.23 4.15
C TYR A 190 3.04 -12.52 3.39
N ILE A 191 1.77 -12.77 3.10
CA ILE A 191 1.29 -13.99 2.43
C ILE A 191 0.53 -13.61 1.16
N PHE A 192 0.82 -14.30 0.06
CA PHE A 192 0.09 -14.13 -1.20
C PHE A 192 0.19 -15.41 -2.04
N LYS A 193 -0.89 -15.77 -2.76
CA LYS A 193 -0.96 -16.98 -3.61
C LYS A 193 -0.52 -18.26 -2.89
N GLY A 194 -0.91 -18.39 -1.63
CA GLY A 194 -0.66 -19.57 -0.82
C GLY A 194 0.81 -19.75 -0.41
N LYS A 195 1.61 -18.68 -0.46
CA LYS A 195 3.03 -18.69 -0.10
C LYS A 195 3.37 -17.53 0.82
N ILE A 196 4.29 -17.79 1.73
CA ILE A 196 4.94 -16.76 2.55
C ILE A 196 5.97 -16.06 1.68
N HIS A 197 5.84 -14.73 1.52
CA HIS A 197 6.73 -13.90 0.70
C HIS A 197 7.68 -13.04 1.51
N GLY A 198 7.39 -12.88 2.80
CA GLY A 198 8.20 -12.11 3.71
C GLY A 198 7.84 -12.39 5.16
N VAL A 199 8.86 -12.57 5.98
CA VAL A 199 8.77 -12.53 7.44
C VAL A 199 9.75 -11.46 7.92
N PHE A 200 9.23 -10.38 8.49
CA PHE A 200 10.04 -9.28 9.00
C PHE A 200 9.90 -9.18 10.51
N SER A 201 11.00 -9.36 11.24
CA SER A 201 11.14 -9.09 12.66
C SER A 201 11.67 -7.68 12.85
N PHE A 202 11.10 -6.93 13.80
CA PHE A 202 11.65 -5.62 14.17
C PHE A 202 12.97 -5.73 14.94
N GLU A 203 13.25 -6.89 15.54
CA GLU A 203 14.51 -7.17 16.24
C GLU A 203 15.58 -7.75 15.32
N GLU A 204 15.22 -8.75 14.51
CA GLU A 204 16.17 -9.55 13.73
C GLU A 204 16.18 -9.20 12.22
N GLY A 205 15.28 -8.34 11.76
CA GLY A 205 15.13 -7.99 10.35
C GLY A 205 14.42 -9.07 9.54
N TRP A 206 14.82 -9.22 8.28
CA TRP A 206 14.22 -10.22 7.38
C TRP A 206 14.66 -11.63 7.74
N LEU A 207 13.69 -12.51 7.94
CA LEU A 207 13.87 -13.92 8.28
C LEU A 207 13.50 -14.82 7.10
N ASP A 208 13.77 -16.12 7.27
CA ASP A 208 13.36 -17.14 6.32
C ASP A 208 11.83 -17.15 6.13
N ASN A 209 11.39 -17.30 4.88
CA ASN A 209 9.98 -17.32 4.49
C ASN A 209 9.33 -18.69 4.77
N SER A 210 9.41 -19.15 6.01
CA SER A 210 8.97 -20.48 6.42
C SER A 210 8.07 -20.43 7.66
N ARG A 211 7.27 -21.48 7.85
CA ARG A 211 6.40 -21.59 9.03
C ARG A 211 7.23 -21.72 10.31
N GLU A 212 8.33 -22.46 10.22
CA GLU A 212 9.25 -22.69 11.33
C GLU A 212 9.89 -21.39 11.82
N ALA A 213 10.18 -20.45 10.92
CA ALA A 213 10.68 -19.13 11.31
C ALA A 213 9.63 -18.32 12.10
N ILE A 214 8.37 -18.35 11.66
CA ILE A 214 7.25 -17.69 12.33
C ILE A 214 7.01 -18.29 13.71
N GLU A 215 7.02 -19.62 13.82
CA GLU A 215 6.86 -20.33 15.10
C GLU A 215 7.97 -20.00 16.08
N LYS A 216 9.24 -20.00 15.62
CA LYS A 216 10.38 -19.61 16.44
C LYS A 216 10.25 -18.17 16.96
N LEU A 217 9.76 -17.27 16.12
CA LEU A 217 9.53 -15.88 16.51
C LEU A 217 8.42 -15.79 17.55
N PHE A 218 7.29 -16.45 17.32
CA PHE A 218 6.16 -16.47 18.25
C PHE A 218 6.54 -17.00 19.63
N LEU A 219 7.36 -18.05 19.70
CA LEU A 219 7.82 -18.64 20.96
C LEU A 219 8.76 -17.74 21.78
N LYS A 220 9.37 -16.73 21.16
CA LYS A 220 10.23 -15.76 21.86
C LYS A 220 9.41 -14.67 22.57
N LEU A 221 8.17 -14.43 22.14
CA LEU A 221 7.33 -13.34 22.66
C LEU A 221 6.77 -13.69 24.04
N GLY A 222 6.84 -12.75 24.99
CA GLY A 222 6.32 -12.95 26.34
C GLY A 222 4.79 -12.87 26.40
N HIS A 223 4.22 -11.86 25.73
CA HIS A 223 2.79 -11.59 25.68
C HIS A 223 2.34 -11.32 24.24
N PRO A 224 2.26 -12.37 23.40
CA PRO A 224 1.92 -12.19 22.00
C PRO A 224 0.45 -11.81 21.81
N GLU A 225 0.20 -10.92 20.86
CA GLU A 225 -1.12 -10.69 20.25
C GLU A 225 -0.98 -10.88 18.73
N VAL A 226 -2.01 -11.45 18.10
CA VAL A 226 -2.02 -11.76 16.66
C VAL A 226 -3.14 -10.96 16.00
N GLN A 227 -2.78 -10.20 14.98
CA GLN A 227 -3.72 -9.50 14.13
C GLN A 227 -3.50 -9.94 12.69
N ALA A 228 -4.54 -10.48 12.05
CA ALA A 228 -4.46 -10.91 10.67
C ALA A 228 -5.45 -10.14 9.82
N SER A 229 -5.06 -9.85 8.58
CA SER A 229 -5.89 -9.21 7.57
C SER A 229 -5.86 -10.02 6.28
N LYS A 230 -7.01 -10.13 5.62
CA LYS A 230 -7.19 -10.80 4.32
C LYS A 230 -7.80 -9.83 3.34
N LEU A 231 -7.22 -9.72 2.16
CA LEU A 231 -7.75 -8.90 1.09
C LEU A 231 -8.50 -9.75 0.07
N LEU A 232 -9.73 -9.36 -0.25
CA LEU A 232 -10.56 -10.00 -1.29
C LEU A 232 -10.21 -9.46 -2.70
N ALA A 233 -8.92 -9.37 -3.01
CA ALA A 233 -8.42 -8.99 -4.33
C ALA A 233 -7.30 -9.97 -4.73
N CYS A 234 -7.57 -10.87 -5.66
CA CYS A 234 -6.70 -11.99 -6.00
C CYS A 234 -5.60 -11.62 -7.00
N ASN A 235 -5.72 -10.47 -7.65
CA ASN A 235 -4.84 -10.05 -8.73
C ASN A 235 -4.71 -8.52 -8.82
N ILE A 236 -3.75 -8.08 -9.63
CA ILE A 236 -3.38 -6.67 -9.80
C ILE A 236 -4.53 -5.85 -10.40
N TRP A 237 -5.37 -6.46 -11.25
CA TRP A 237 -6.51 -5.78 -11.87
C TRP A 237 -7.58 -5.42 -10.85
N GLU A 238 -7.90 -6.37 -9.96
CA GLU A 238 -8.81 -6.13 -8.83
C GLU A 238 -8.23 -5.14 -7.83
N LEU A 239 -6.90 -5.10 -7.67
CA LEU A 239 -6.25 -4.10 -6.81
C LEU A 239 -6.34 -2.68 -7.37
N LYS A 240 -6.43 -2.52 -8.70
CA LYS A 240 -6.43 -1.21 -9.36
C LYS A 240 -7.56 -0.30 -8.83
N GLN A 241 -8.71 -0.85 -8.46
CA GLN A 241 -9.83 -0.09 -7.91
C GLN A 241 -9.52 0.58 -6.55
N PHE A 242 -8.52 0.05 -5.82
CA PHE A 242 -8.06 0.60 -4.54
C PHE A 242 -6.88 1.57 -4.69
N THR A 243 -6.48 1.87 -5.93
CA THR A 243 -5.29 2.67 -6.21
C THR A 243 -5.61 4.00 -6.86
N PHE A 244 -4.80 5.01 -6.58
CA PHE A 244 -4.88 6.34 -7.20
C PHE A 244 -3.53 6.81 -7.73
N SER A 245 -3.55 7.82 -8.60
CA SER A 245 -2.36 8.34 -9.28
C SER A 245 -1.40 8.99 -8.28
N VAL A 246 -0.10 8.76 -8.46
CA VAL A 246 0.96 9.35 -7.64
C VAL A 246 1.10 10.85 -7.96
N THR A 247 0.99 11.22 -9.24
CA THR A 247 1.10 12.61 -9.71
C THR A 247 -0.23 13.35 -9.77
N GLY A 248 -1.35 12.62 -9.83
CA GLY A 248 -2.70 13.16 -10.07
C GLY A 248 -2.98 13.51 -11.53
N LEU A 249 -2.10 13.12 -12.48
CA LEU A 249 -2.26 13.43 -13.90
C LEU A 249 -3.34 12.57 -14.59
N GLU A 250 -3.57 11.35 -14.11
CA GLU A 250 -4.60 10.45 -14.64
C GLU A 250 -6.02 10.73 -14.11
N GLU A 251 -6.23 11.73 -13.23
CA GLU A 251 -7.56 12.02 -12.66
C GLU A 251 -8.51 12.77 -13.61
N THR A 252 -8.18 12.86 -14.91
CA THR A 252 -9.16 13.30 -15.91
C THR A 252 -9.95 12.05 -16.34
N PRO A 253 -11.23 11.88 -15.95
CA PRO A 253 -12.02 10.85 -16.56
C PRO A 253 -12.17 11.23 -18.03
N LEU A 254 -11.53 10.47 -18.92
CA LEU A 254 -11.97 10.36 -20.32
C LEU A 254 -13.33 9.65 -20.44
N SER A 255 -14.08 9.56 -19.35
CA SER A 255 -15.37 8.90 -19.19
C SER A 255 -16.40 9.85 -18.57
N ALA A 256 -16.47 11.10 -19.07
CA ALA A 256 -17.68 11.93 -18.94
C ALA A 256 -18.58 11.85 -20.19
N SER A 257 -18.27 10.94 -21.11
CA SER A 257 -19.10 10.64 -22.27
C SER A 257 -18.92 9.19 -22.69
N HIS A 258 -19.43 8.23 -21.91
CA HIS A 258 -19.88 6.91 -22.38
C HIS A 258 -20.52 6.14 -21.21
N SER A 259 -21.64 6.67 -20.71
CA SER A 259 -22.68 5.83 -20.14
C SER A 259 -23.36 5.08 -21.28
N GLN A 260 -22.87 3.88 -21.60
CA GLN A 260 -23.60 2.77 -22.25
C GLN A 260 -22.62 1.61 -22.46
N LEU A 261 -22.71 0.58 -21.60
CA LEU A 261 -22.21 -0.75 -21.93
C LEU A 261 -23.08 -1.36 -23.02
N PRO A 262 -22.51 -2.18 -23.92
CA PRO A 262 -23.16 -3.41 -24.32
C PRO A 262 -22.44 -4.61 -23.72
N VAL A 263 -23.25 -5.52 -23.18
CA VAL A 263 -22.86 -6.84 -22.69
C VAL A 263 -22.64 -7.78 -23.87
N SER A 264 -21.61 -8.62 -23.75
CA SER A 264 -21.33 -9.87 -24.46
C SER A 264 -20.90 -9.79 -25.93
N SER A 265 -19.65 -10.16 -26.17
CA SER A 265 -19.26 -11.04 -27.28
C SER A 265 -18.08 -11.85 -26.77
N GLY A 266 -18.25 -13.17 -26.67
CA GLY A 266 -17.15 -14.09 -26.36
C GLY A 266 -16.06 -13.92 -27.41
N VAL A 267 -14.82 -13.74 -26.97
CA VAL A 267 -13.68 -13.72 -27.87
C VAL A 267 -13.43 -15.16 -28.33
N ASP A 268 -13.81 -15.44 -29.57
CA ASP A 268 -13.43 -16.63 -30.32
C ASP A 268 -11.91 -16.58 -30.56
N TYR A 269 -11.18 -17.57 -30.04
CA TYR A 269 -9.72 -17.61 -30.08
C TYR A 269 -9.15 -18.04 -31.46
N ASN A 270 -9.97 -18.09 -32.52
CA ASN A 270 -9.53 -18.50 -33.85
C ASN A 270 -9.11 -17.37 -34.80
N GLU A 271 -9.18 -16.08 -34.42
CA GLU A 271 -8.81 -14.96 -35.31
C GLU A 271 -7.36 -14.42 -35.15
N LEU A 272 -6.53 -15.01 -34.27
CA LEU A 272 -5.13 -14.58 -34.10
C LEU A 272 -4.12 -15.27 -35.03
N GLU A 273 -4.55 -16.19 -35.90
CA GLU A 273 -3.66 -16.89 -36.86
C GLU A 273 -3.67 -16.29 -38.28
N HIS A 274 -4.53 -15.30 -38.59
CA HIS A 274 -4.61 -14.74 -39.95
C HIS A 274 -4.01 -13.34 -40.14
N LEU A 275 -3.46 -12.71 -39.09
CA LEU A 275 -2.80 -11.40 -39.20
C LEU A 275 -1.35 -11.44 -39.76
N ARG A 276 -0.96 -12.53 -40.44
CA ARG A 276 0.33 -12.63 -41.13
C ARG A 276 0.25 -12.48 -42.65
N ASN A 277 -0.94 -12.53 -43.25
CA ASN A 277 -1.12 -12.28 -44.67
C ASN A 277 -2.18 -11.21 -44.88
N ASP A 278 -1.99 -10.37 -45.90
CA ASP A 278 -2.93 -9.35 -46.39
C ASP A 278 -2.66 -7.90 -45.91
N LYS A 279 -1.44 -7.44 -46.20
CA LYS A 279 -1.30 -6.13 -46.84
C LYS A 279 -1.88 -6.21 -48.26
N GLN A 280 -3.16 -5.93 -48.45
CA GLN A 280 -3.65 -5.37 -49.71
C GLN A 280 -5.08 -4.80 -49.60
N GLU A 281 -5.18 -3.53 -49.99
CA GLU A 281 -6.28 -2.90 -50.74
C GLU A 281 -7.66 -2.58 -50.10
N HIS A 282 -7.95 -1.27 -50.21
CA HIS A 282 -9.20 -0.62 -50.65
C HIS A 282 -10.53 -0.82 -49.89
N GLY A 283 -11.04 0.30 -49.36
CA GLY A 283 -12.18 0.99 -49.98
C GLY A 283 -13.60 0.81 -49.37
N LEU A 284 -14.09 1.91 -48.78
CA LEU A 284 -15.46 2.48 -48.88
C LEU A 284 -16.70 1.74 -48.29
N SER A 285 -17.40 2.51 -47.43
CA SER A 285 -18.85 2.82 -47.47
C SER A 285 -19.87 1.98 -46.68
N ALA A 286 -20.30 2.60 -45.56
CA ALA A 286 -21.68 3.01 -45.25
C ALA A 286 -22.78 2.05 -44.73
N THR A 287 -23.59 2.69 -43.87
CA THR A 287 -25.04 2.58 -43.63
C THR A 287 -25.58 1.70 -42.48
N LEU A 288 -26.05 2.45 -41.47
CA LEU A 288 -27.08 2.17 -40.47
C LEU A 288 -28.37 1.56 -41.06
N LYS A 289 -29.05 0.74 -40.26
CA LYS A 289 -30.52 0.69 -40.21
C LYS A 289 -31.06 0.10 -38.90
N ASP A 290 -32.14 0.74 -38.45
CA ASP A 290 -32.89 0.59 -37.21
C ASP A 290 -33.45 -0.80 -36.92
N ARG A 291 -33.68 -1.10 -35.63
CA ARG A 291 -35.02 -1.49 -35.16
C ARG A 291 -35.18 -1.51 -33.64
N GLU A 292 -36.17 -0.75 -33.21
CA GLU A 292 -36.82 -0.74 -31.90
C GLU A 292 -37.57 -2.06 -31.62
N ARG A 293 -37.60 -2.50 -30.35
CA ARG A 293 -38.83 -2.92 -29.65
C ARG A 293 -38.61 -3.23 -28.16
N GLU A 294 -39.38 -2.51 -27.34
CA GLU A 294 -40.16 -2.93 -26.16
C GLU A 294 -39.52 -3.88 -25.12
N ARG A 295 -39.35 -3.39 -23.89
CA ARG A 295 -39.71 -4.11 -22.64
C ARG A 295 -39.61 -3.23 -21.38
N GLU A 296 -40.77 -3.07 -20.73
CA GLU A 296 -41.06 -3.21 -19.29
C GLU A 296 -40.06 -2.63 -18.23
N GLU A 297 -40.47 -1.55 -17.56
CA GLU A 297 -40.12 -1.25 -16.15
C GLU A 297 -40.70 -2.34 -15.21
N PRO A 298 -40.25 -2.57 -13.94
CA PRO A 298 -39.69 -1.60 -12.99
C PRO A 298 -38.48 -2.13 -12.16
N THR A 299 -37.65 -1.31 -11.53
CA THR A 299 -37.84 -0.84 -10.14
C THR A 299 -36.65 0.04 -9.75
N ARG A 300 -36.94 1.19 -9.14
CA ARG A 300 -35.96 2.15 -8.63
C ARG A 300 -35.14 1.53 -7.49
N PHE A 301 -33.82 1.43 -7.66
CA PHE A 301 -32.87 1.30 -6.56
C PHE A 301 -32.19 2.66 -6.34
N VAL A 302 -32.37 3.19 -5.13
CA VAL A 302 -31.76 4.45 -4.67
C VAL A 302 -30.31 4.15 -4.30
N PRO A 303 -29.30 4.91 -4.76
CA PRO A 303 -27.93 4.73 -4.31
C PRO A 303 -27.79 5.27 -2.88
N GLY A 304 -27.88 4.36 -1.92
CA GLY A 304 -27.56 4.61 -0.53
C GLY A 304 -26.05 4.73 -0.37
N SER A 305 -25.63 5.87 0.15
CA SER A 305 -24.29 6.16 0.66
C SER A 305 -23.74 5.03 1.54
N SER A 306 -22.69 4.33 1.09
CA SER A 306 -21.88 3.49 1.96
C SER A 306 -20.72 4.32 2.51
N ASN A 307 -20.78 4.51 3.82
CA ASN A 307 -19.98 5.40 4.63
C ASN A 307 -18.51 4.95 4.74
N ASN A 308 -17.61 5.93 4.59
CA ASN A 308 -16.20 5.93 4.98
C ASN A 308 -15.98 5.74 6.51
N ARG A 309 -16.43 4.64 7.11
CA ARG A 309 -16.42 4.49 8.58
C ARG A 309 -15.63 3.33 9.16
N VAL A 310 -14.84 2.60 8.38
CA VAL A 310 -14.08 1.44 8.89
C VAL A 310 -12.59 1.64 8.65
N SER A 311 -11.93 2.38 9.56
CA SER A 311 -10.46 2.38 9.76
C SER A 311 -10.03 3.30 10.92
N GLN A 312 -10.86 4.28 11.32
CA GLN A 312 -10.48 5.25 12.36
C GLN A 312 -10.47 4.69 13.79
N SER A 313 -11.22 3.63 14.08
CA SER A 313 -11.35 3.08 15.45
C SER A 313 -10.19 2.20 15.91
N TYR A 314 -9.22 1.91 15.04
CA TYR A 314 -8.17 0.91 15.31
C TYR A 314 -6.93 1.49 16.02
N TRP A 315 -6.75 2.82 16.03
CA TRP A 315 -5.46 3.44 16.39
C TRP A 315 -5.55 4.54 17.46
N LYS A 316 -6.68 4.63 18.18
CA LYS A 316 -6.69 5.44 19.42
C LYS A 316 -5.72 4.79 20.39
N ASN A 317 -4.60 5.47 20.66
CA ASN A 317 -3.74 5.20 21.81
C ASN A 317 -4.61 4.84 23.02
N LYS A 318 -4.33 3.71 23.67
CA LYS A 318 -4.77 3.42 25.04
C LYS A 318 -4.07 4.39 26.03
N ASN A 319 -4.31 5.68 25.86
CA ASN A 319 -4.01 6.74 26.83
C ASN A 319 -5.32 7.41 27.27
N GLU A 320 -6.37 6.61 27.46
CA GLU A 320 -7.52 7.00 28.29
C GLU A 320 -7.53 6.05 29.49
N ASN A 321 -7.13 6.58 30.64
CA ASN A 321 -7.00 5.97 31.98
C ASN A 321 -5.66 5.31 32.31
N LEU A 322 -4.72 6.14 32.76
CA LEU A 322 -4.01 6.00 34.04
C LEU A 322 -3.73 7.38 34.63
#